data_AF-A0A3B8K205-F1
#
_entry.id   AF-A0A3B8K205-F1
#
_cell.length_a   1.000
_cell.length_b   1.000
_cell.length_c   1.000
_cell.angle_alpha   90.00
_cell.angle_beta   90.00
_cell.angle_gamma   90.00
#
_symmetry.space_group_name_H-M   'P 1'
#
loop_
_entity.id
_entity.type
_entity.pdbx_description
1 polymer ?
#
loop_
_entity_poly.entity_id
_entity_poly.type
_entity_poly.pdbx_seq_one_letter_code
_entity_poly.pdbx_strand_id
1 'polypeptide(L)'
;MIIPAPEFHVYRCFGDDAEAFLQNQFTGDVCTISEGGWSLSGYCSPKGRLLALFFVCRRENEFLVSTHGSLAEHVIARLRMYVMRADVSFELLNDQHLAFHDKRA
;
A
#
# COMPACT_ATOMS: atom_id res chain seq x y z
N MET A 1 -2.76 9.17 -22.32
CA MET A 1 -1.60 9.94 -21.76
C MET A 1 -1.16 9.35 -20.41
N ILE A 2 0.15 9.30 -20.09
CA ILE A 2 0.66 8.86 -18.76
C ILE A 2 1.17 10.09 -17.99
N ILE A 3 0.71 10.26 -16.75
CA ILE A 3 1.09 11.35 -15.85
C ILE A 3 1.79 10.73 -14.64
N PRO A 4 3.13 10.87 -14.50
CA PRO A 4 3.85 10.33 -13.36
C PRO A 4 3.51 11.11 -12.08
N ALA A 5 3.51 10.41 -10.94
CA ALA A 5 3.30 10.97 -9.61
C ALA A 5 4.50 10.62 -8.69
N PRO A 6 5.68 11.21 -8.94
CA PRO A 6 6.93 10.88 -8.24
C PRO A 6 6.91 11.21 -6.74
N GLU A 7 5.97 12.05 -6.30
CA GLU A 7 5.75 12.36 -4.89
C GLU A 7 5.14 11.20 -4.10
N PHE A 8 4.67 10.15 -4.77
CA PHE A 8 4.18 8.92 -4.14
C PHE A 8 5.27 7.87 -4.08
N HIS A 9 5.52 7.34 -2.89
CA HIS A 9 6.50 6.28 -2.68
C HIS A 9 5.81 4.92 -2.70
N VAL A 10 6.36 3.97 -3.45
CA VAL A 10 5.85 2.60 -3.56
C VAL A 10 6.66 1.68 -2.65
N TYR A 11 5.96 0.95 -1.78
CA TYR A 11 6.53 -0.13 -0.99
C TYR A 11 5.96 -1.45 -1.48
N ARG A 12 6.80 -2.48 -1.60
CA ARG A 12 6.30 -3.85 -1.62
C ARG A 12 6.02 -4.33 -0.20
N CYS A 13 4.90 -5.01 -0.02
CA CYS A 13 4.47 -5.72 1.18
C CYS A 13 4.36 -7.21 0.84
N PHE A 14 5.20 -8.04 1.44
CA PHE A 14 5.38 -9.45 1.06
C PHE A 14 5.59 -10.34 2.30
N GLY A 15 5.43 -11.65 2.12
CA GLY A 15 5.44 -12.66 3.16
C GLY A 15 4.11 -13.42 3.23
N ASP A 16 4.09 -14.60 3.84
CA ASP A 16 2.94 -15.51 3.81
C ASP A 16 1.68 -14.91 4.47
N ASP A 17 1.86 -13.97 5.40
CA ASP A 17 0.76 -13.31 6.12
C ASP A 17 0.38 -11.92 5.56
N ALA A 18 0.98 -11.49 4.43
CA ALA A 18 0.84 -10.12 3.93
C ALA A 18 -0.62 -9.72 3.62
N GLU A 19 -1.41 -10.59 2.98
CA GLU A 19 -2.82 -10.31 2.66
C GLU A 19 -3.65 -10.14 3.95
N ALA A 20 -3.55 -11.10 4.87
CA ALA A 20 -4.26 -11.08 6.15
C ALA A 20 -3.83 -9.88 7.01
N PHE A 21 -2.55 -9.54 7.00
CA PHE A 21 -2.04 -8.36 7.71
C PHE A 21 -2.63 -7.07 7.15
N LEU A 22 -2.54 -6.85 5.83
CA LEU A 22 -3.08 -5.64 5.20
C LEU A 22 -4.59 -5.52 5.40
N GLN A 23 -5.34 -6.62 5.27
CA GLN A 23 -6.79 -6.66 5.53
C GLN A 23 -7.15 -6.18 6.94
N ASN A 24 -6.29 -6.45 7.94
CA ASN A 24 -6.52 -6.04 9.32
C ASN A 24 -6.06 -4.60 9.62
N GLN A 25 -5.21 -4.01 8.78
CA GLN A 25 -4.71 -2.64 8.97
C GLN A 25 -5.48 -1.60 8.17
N PHE A 26 -6.00 -1.98 7.01
CA PHE A 26 -6.60 -1.08 6.04
C PHE A 26 -8.14 -1.10 6.09
N THR A 27 -8.75 0.01 5.72
CA THR A 27 -10.21 0.14 5.69
C THR A 27 -10.85 -0.54 4.48
N GLY A 28 -10.09 -0.78 3.41
CA GLY A 28 -10.56 -1.42 2.19
C GLY A 28 -10.36 -2.92 2.23
N ASP A 29 -11.22 -3.64 1.50
CA ASP A 29 -11.13 -5.10 1.36
C ASP A 29 -10.03 -5.46 0.36
N VAL A 30 -8.83 -5.78 0.87
CA VAL A 30 -7.66 -6.11 0.03
C VAL A 30 -7.77 -7.49 -0.62
N CYS A 31 -8.54 -8.40 -0.03
CA CYS A 31 -8.77 -9.75 -0.56
C CYS A 31 -9.52 -9.73 -1.90
N THR A 32 -10.33 -8.70 -2.13
CA THR A 32 -11.09 -8.52 -3.39
C THR A 32 -10.26 -8.00 -4.56
N ILE A 33 -9.03 -7.53 -4.33
CA ILE A 33 -8.18 -6.97 -5.38
C ILE A 33 -7.70 -8.10 -6.28
N SER A 34 -8.16 -8.21 -7.52
CA SER A 34 -7.66 -9.24 -8.45
C SER A 34 -6.17 -9.03 -8.78
N GLU A 35 -5.50 -10.06 -9.29
CA GLU A 35 -4.13 -9.93 -9.85
C GLU A 35 -4.04 -8.78 -10.85
N GLY A 36 -3.04 -7.89 -10.70
CA GLY A 36 -2.87 -6.66 -11.49
C GLY A 36 -3.93 -5.58 -11.25
N GLY A 37 -4.91 -5.84 -10.37
CA GLY A 37 -5.91 -4.89 -9.92
C GLY A 37 -5.42 -4.01 -8.78
N TRP A 38 -6.17 -2.97 -8.48
CA TRP A 38 -5.88 -2.08 -7.37
C TRP A 38 -7.15 -1.53 -6.71
N SER A 39 -7.02 -1.07 -5.47
CA SER A 39 -8.05 -0.34 -4.74
C SER A 39 -7.43 0.80 -3.91
N LEU A 40 -8.28 1.69 -3.39
CA LEU A 40 -7.89 2.73 -2.45
C LEU A 40 -8.27 2.28 -1.04
N SER A 41 -7.33 2.42 -0.10
CA SER A 41 -7.54 2.07 1.31
C SER A 41 -7.06 3.18 2.24
N GLY A 42 -7.77 3.40 3.33
CA GLY A 42 -7.30 4.25 4.44
C GLY A 42 -6.51 3.42 5.45
N TYR A 43 -5.48 4.03 6.03
CA TYR A 43 -4.85 3.54 7.26
C TYR A 43 -5.23 4.48 8.40
N CYS A 44 -5.85 3.94 9.45
CA CYS A 44 -6.38 4.71 10.57
C CYS A 44 -5.61 4.45 11.86
N SER A 45 -5.59 5.45 12.74
CA SER A 45 -5.19 5.25 14.13
C SER A 45 -6.23 4.39 14.87
N PRO A 46 -5.89 3.82 16.05
CA PRO A 46 -6.85 3.06 16.88
C PRO A 46 -8.10 3.86 17.30
N LYS A 47 -8.04 5.21 17.25
CA LYS A 47 -9.18 6.10 17.53
C LYS A 47 -9.97 6.48 16.26
N GLY A 48 -9.74 5.82 15.13
CA GLY A 48 -10.45 6.04 13.87
C GLY A 48 -9.99 7.27 13.06
N ARG A 49 -8.95 8.00 13.48
CA ARG A 49 -8.40 9.11 12.69
C ARG A 49 -7.62 8.57 11.49
N LEU A 50 -7.96 9.01 10.28
CA LEU A 50 -7.21 8.72 9.06
C LEU A 50 -5.77 9.28 9.16
N LEU A 51 -4.79 8.42 8.92
CA LEU A 51 -3.36 8.75 8.94
C LEU A 51 -2.78 8.86 7.53
N ALA A 52 -3.23 8.01 6.60
CA ALA A 52 -2.85 8.05 5.19
C ALA A 52 -3.90 7.36 4.32
N LEU A 53 -3.90 7.73 3.04
CA LEU A 53 -4.54 6.95 1.98
C LEU A 53 -3.45 6.17 1.23
N PHE A 54 -3.77 4.94 0.86
CA PHE A 54 -2.91 4.05 0.10
C PHE A 54 -3.61 3.59 -1.17
N PHE A 55 -2.90 3.69 -2.29
CA PHE A 55 -3.18 2.82 -3.43
C PHE A 55 -2.60 1.45 -3.13
N VAL A 56 -3.42 0.42 -3.20
CA VAL A 56 -3.04 -0.97 -2.93
C VAL A 56 -3.24 -1.76 -4.21
N CYS A 57 -2.18 -2.38 -4.72
CA CYS A 57 -2.19 -3.18 -5.94
C CYS A 57 -1.73 -4.59 -5.62
N ARG A 58 -2.37 -5.61 -6.20
CA ARG A 58 -1.91 -7.00 -6.08
C ARG A 58 -0.95 -7.33 -7.23
N ARG A 59 0.22 -7.87 -6.88
CA ARG A 59 1.24 -8.35 -7.81
C ARG A 59 1.77 -9.71 -7.34
N GLU A 60 1.36 -10.76 -8.02
CA GLU A 60 1.69 -12.14 -7.67
C GLU A 60 1.32 -12.47 -6.21
N ASN A 61 2.30 -12.87 -5.41
CA ASN A 61 2.14 -13.21 -3.99
C ASN A 61 2.42 -12.02 -3.05
N GLU A 62 2.48 -10.80 -3.57
CA GLU A 62 2.75 -9.60 -2.79
C GLU A 62 1.81 -8.45 -3.16
N PHE A 63 1.88 -7.38 -2.38
CA PHE A 63 1.13 -6.16 -2.60
C PHE A 63 2.08 -4.99 -2.81
N LEU A 64 1.72 -4.11 -3.73
CA LEU A 64 2.33 -2.78 -3.80
C LEU A 64 1.41 -1.80 -3.08
N VAL A 65 1.97 -1.13 -2.08
CA VAL A 65 1.26 -0.09 -1.32
C VAL A 65 1.96 1.25 -1.58
N SER A 66 1.18 2.23 -2.01
CA SER A 66 1.71 3.55 -2.39
C SER A 66 0.96 4.67 -1.68
N THR A 67 1.71 5.60 -1.09
CA THR A 67 1.18 6.80 -0.43
C THR A 67 2.11 7.98 -0.66
N HIS A 68 1.66 9.19 -0.31
CA HIS A 68 2.45 10.40 -0.47
C HIS A 68 3.74 10.32 0.36
N GLY A 69 4.87 10.68 -0.24
CA GLY A 69 6.22 10.53 0.33
C GLY A 69 6.40 11.26 1.66
N SER A 70 5.70 12.38 1.87
CA SER A 70 5.70 13.11 3.15
C SER A 70 5.10 12.31 4.33
N LEU A 71 4.35 11.24 4.06
CA LEU A 71 3.74 10.38 5.07
C LEU A 71 4.39 9.00 5.12
N ALA A 72 4.92 8.53 3.99
CA ALA A 72 5.27 7.14 3.73
C ALA A 72 6.16 6.51 4.82
N GLU A 73 7.29 7.14 5.14
CA GLU A 73 8.22 6.62 6.17
C GLU A 73 7.52 6.44 7.53
N HIS A 74 6.77 7.44 7.97
CA HIS A 74 6.08 7.42 9.25
C HIS A 74 4.97 6.37 9.30
N VAL A 75 4.16 6.23 8.24
CA VAL A 75 3.08 5.22 8.24
C VAL A 75 3.58 3.79 8.06
N ILE A 76 4.62 3.58 7.26
CA ILE A 76 5.27 2.26 7.12
C ILE A 76 5.95 1.86 8.42
N ALA A 77 6.60 2.80 9.12
CA ALA A 77 7.16 2.53 10.45
C ALA A 77 6.08 2.09 11.45
N ARG A 78 4.89 2.72 11.42
CA ARG A 78 3.77 2.29 12.27
C ARG A 78 3.24 0.91 11.87
N LEU A 79 3.06 0.63 10.59
CA LEU A 79 2.64 -0.70 10.12
C LEU A 79 3.62 -1.78 10.61
N ARG A 80 4.94 -1.54 10.52
CA ARG A 80 5.97 -2.45 11.03
C ARG A 80 5.85 -2.74 12.53
N MET A 81 5.37 -1.80 13.35
CA MET A 81 5.12 -2.07 14.78
C MET A 81 4.03 -3.13 15.02
N TYR A 82 3.10 -3.29 14.08
CA TYR A 82 1.99 -4.23 14.20
C TYR A 82 2.26 -5.60 13.55
N VAL A 83 3.39 -5.78 12.86
CA VAL A 83 3.75 -7.06 12.21
C VAL A 83 3.89 -8.19 13.23
N MET A 84 4.51 -7.92 14.39
CA MET A 84 4.66 -8.89 15.49
C MET A 84 5.25 -10.24 15.03
N ARG A 85 4.43 -11.31 15.00
CA ARG A 85 4.83 -12.67 14.59
C ARG A 85 4.42 -13.02 13.16
N ALA A 86 3.69 -12.13 12.49
CA ALA A 86 3.25 -12.36 11.13
C ALA A 86 4.47 -12.32 10.19
N ASP A 87 4.50 -13.23 9.22
CA ASP A 87 5.49 -13.19 8.14
C ASP A 87 5.13 -12.08 7.15
N VAL A 88 5.58 -10.86 7.46
CA VAL A 88 5.32 -9.66 6.67
C VAL A 88 6.54 -8.74 6.67
N SER A 89 6.94 -8.32 5.47
CA SER A 89 8.04 -7.38 5.26
C SER A 89 7.62 -6.25 4.33
N PHE A 90 8.18 -5.06 4.58
CA PHE A 90 7.98 -3.87 3.76
C PHE A 90 9.31 -3.39 3.19
N GLU A 91 9.41 -3.20 1.88
CA GLU A 91 10.59 -2.68 1.20
C GLU A 91 10.22 -1.53 0.26
N LEU A 92 10.97 -0.43 0.33
CA LEU A 92 10.81 0.71 -0.57
C LEU A 92 11.37 0.37 -1.95
N LEU A 93 10.59 0.59 -3.00
CA LEU A 93 11.00 0.38 -4.38
C LEU A 93 11.39 1.71 -5.03
N ASN A 94 12.68 2.05 -5.01
CA ASN A 94 13.19 3.34 -5.49
C ASN A 94 12.97 3.56 -7.01
N ASP A 95 12.92 2.47 -7.78
CA ASP A 95 12.76 2.53 -9.24
C ASP A 95 11.29 2.41 -9.67
N GLN A 96 10.34 2.34 -8.73
CA GLN A 96 8.91 2.28 -9.01
C GLN A 96 8.19 3.54 -8.51
N HIS A 97 7.31 4.08 -9.35
CA HIS A 97 6.48 5.23 -9.01
C HIS A 97 5.04 4.99 -9.42
N LEU A 98 4.12 5.65 -8.72
CA LEU A 98 2.72 5.69 -9.14
C LEU A 98 2.61 6.56 -10.40
N ALA A 99 1.74 6.16 -11.33
CA ALA A 99 1.40 6.98 -12.47
C ALA A 99 -0.10 6.87 -12.78
N PHE A 100 -0.69 7.97 -13.24
CA PHE A 100 -2.06 7.99 -13.71
C PHE A 100 -2.07 7.78 -15.22
N HIS A 101 -2.91 6.85 -15.69
CA HIS A 101 -3.11 6.62 -17.11
C HIS A 101 -4.47 7.19 -17.53
N ASP A 102 -4.46 8.24 -18.34
CA ASP A 102 -5.65 8.77 -18.97
C ASP A 102 -5.99 7.93 -20.22
N LYS A 103 -7.09 7.19 -20.16
CA LYS A 103 -7.62 6.36 -21.24
C LYS A 103 -8.43 7.14 -22.29
N ARG A 104 -8.70 8.44 -22.06
CA ARG A 104 -9.49 9.30 -22.96
C ARG A 104 -8.64 10.18 -23.86
N ALA A 105 -7.33 10.20 -23.64
CA ALA A 105 -6.35 10.97 -24.38
C ALA A 105 -5.47 10.08 -25.25
#